data_AF-A0A846PJG7-F1
#
_entry.id   AF-A0A846PJG7-F1
#
_cell.length_a   1.000
_cell.length_b   1.000
_cell.length_c   1.000
_cell.angle_alpha   90.00
_cell.angle_beta   90.00
_cell.angle_gamma   90.00
#
_symmetry.space_group_name_H-M   'P 1'
#
loop_
_entity.id
_entity.type
_entity.pdbx_description
1 polymer ?
#
loop_
_entity_poly.entity_id
_entity_poly.type
_entity_poly.pdbx_seq_one_letter_code
_entity_poly.pdbx_strand_id
1 'polypeptide(L)'
;MPENESVKEKIEKMGYKIVYVPHEAMENYNACYRVRYRGRTIFPPAADKLRIPLNEIWISKKWKEFDEHILYHELREIQHRAEGHSVNEAHRLASKNVKEKFRGDPKHERLLREINIASKETLMELAGVDEDLFQEIKENRPYHKIDELVERIPSIERRIFERIKEHFWCIS
;
A
#
# COMPACT_ATOMS: atom_id res chain seq x y z
N MET A 1 13.53 -22.24 11.38
CA MET A 1 13.49 -21.91 9.93
C MET A 1 14.37 -20.69 9.72
N PRO A 2 15.18 -20.59 8.66
CA PRO A 2 16.29 -19.63 8.63
C PRO A 2 15.78 -18.19 8.56
N GLU A 3 16.34 -17.33 9.41
CA GLU A 3 15.95 -15.93 9.63
C GLU A 3 16.33 -14.98 8.47
N ASN A 4 17.03 -15.46 7.44
CA ASN A 4 17.68 -14.62 6.42
C ASN A 4 17.01 -14.62 5.04
N GLU A 5 15.84 -15.23 4.87
CA GLU A 5 15.15 -15.26 3.58
C GLU A 5 14.29 -14.00 3.37
N SER A 6 14.58 -13.26 2.29
CA SER A 6 13.84 -12.07 1.87
C SER A 6 12.40 -12.40 1.48
N VAL A 7 11.52 -11.40 1.49
CA VAL A 7 10.13 -11.59 1.11
C VAL A 7 9.99 -11.95 -0.37
N LYS A 8 10.86 -11.40 -1.22
CA LYS A 8 10.92 -11.74 -2.64
C LYS A 8 11.19 -13.22 -2.86
N GLU A 9 12.22 -13.77 -2.21
CA GLU A 9 12.57 -15.19 -2.33
C GLU A 9 11.42 -16.10 -1.87
N LYS A 10 10.68 -15.70 -0.83
CA LYS A 10 9.47 -16.42 -0.38
C LYS A 10 8.40 -16.45 -1.45
N ILE A 11 8.10 -15.30 -2.03
CA ILE A 11 7.08 -15.14 -3.07
C ILE A 11 7.45 -15.95 -4.31
N GLU A 12 8.71 -15.91 -4.73
CA GLU A 12 9.22 -16.67 -5.87
C GLU A 12 9.17 -18.19 -5.61
N LYS A 13 9.55 -18.64 -4.41
CA LYS A 13 9.43 -20.06 -4.02
C LYS A 13 7.99 -20.56 -3.96
N MET A 14 7.03 -19.67 -3.76
CA MET A 14 5.61 -19.97 -3.85
C MET A 14 5.10 -20.04 -5.30
N GLY A 15 5.96 -19.80 -6.29
CA GLY A 15 5.65 -19.84 -7.71
C GLY A 15 5.00 -18.56 -8.22
N TYR A 16 5.15 -17.44 -7.51
CA TYR A 16 4.60 -16.16 -7.91
C TYR A 16 5.67 -15.31 -8.59
N LYS A 17 5.27 -14.60 -9.64
CA LYS A 17 6.11 -13.66 -10.37
C LYS A 17 5.83 -12.24 -9.91
N ILE A 18 6.88 -11.54 -9.49
CA ILE A 18 6.81 -10.11 -9.17
C ILE A 18 7.02 -9.31 -10.46
N VAL A 19 6.07 -8.43 -10.79
CA VAL A 19 6.09 -7.64 -12.03
C VAL A 19 6.08 -6.16 -11.69
N TYR A 20 7.13 -5.43 -12.10
CA TYR A 20 7.18 -3.98 -11.94
C TYR A 20 6.59 -3.30 -13.17
N VAL A 21 5.46 -2.62 -13.02
CA VAL A 21 4.75 -1.92 -14.09
C VAL A 21 4.89 -0.40 -13.98
N PRO A 22 4.79 0.38 -15.07
CA PRO A 22 4.69 1.84 -15.00
C PRO A 22 3.56 2.26 -14.05
N HIS A 23 3.73 3.39 -13.34
CA HIS A 23 2.75 3.80 -12.33
C HIS A 23 1.38 4.08 -12.95
N GLU A 24 1.36 4.63 -14.16
CA GLU A 24 0.18 4.96 -14.95
C GLU A 24 -0.68 3.73 -15.26
N ALA A 25 -0.05 2.54 -15.37
CA ALA A 25 -0.77 1.30 -15.61
C ALA A 25 -1.57 0.82 -14.38
N MET A 26 -1.25 1.33 -13.19
CA MET A 26 -1.90 0.99 -11.94
C MET A 26 -2.04 2.20 -11.02
N GLU A 27 -2.38 3.36 -11.58
CA GLU A 27 -2.31 4.68 -10.91
C GLU A 27 -3.00 4.71 -9.54
N ASN A 28 -4.12 3.99 -9.41
CA ASN A 28 -4.91 3.87 -8.19
C ASN A 28 -4.40 2.84 -7.17
N TYR A 29 -3.31 2.11 -7.47
CA TYR A 29 -2.83 0.95 -6.72
C TYR A 29 -1.30 0.90 -6.60
N ASN A 30 -0.79 0.76 -5.39
CA ASN A 30 0.66 0.61 -5.17
C ASN A 30 1.17 -0.77 -5.59
N ALA A 31 0.35 -1.77 -5.28
CA ALA A 31 0.50 -3.14 -5.69
C ALA A 31 -0.88 -3.78 -5.87
N CYS A 32 -0.92 -4.87 -6.63
CA CYS A 32 -2.12 -5.66 -6.82
C CYS A 32 -1.73 -7.08 -7.24
N TYR A 33 -2.50 -8.09 -6.85
CA TYR A 33 -2.13 -9.49 -7.05
C TYR A 33 -3.27 -10.32 -7.61
N ARG A 34 -2.91 -11.39 -8.32
CA ARG A 34 -3.81 -12.54 -8.57
C ARG A 34 -3.00 -13.80 -8.40
N VAL A 35 -3.28 -14.57 -7.35
CA VAL A 35 -2.47 -15.75 -7.02
C VAL A 35 -3.32 -16.98 -6.73
N ARG A 36 -2.77 -18.15 -6.98
CA ARG A 36 -3.28 -19.41 -6.42
C ARG A 36 -2.54 -19.73 -5.13
N TYR A 37 -3.23 -19.69 -4.01
CA TYR A 37 -2.67 -20.01 -2.70
C TYR A 37 -3.51 -21.10 -2.04
N ARG A 38 -2.86 -22.21 -1.62
CA ARG A 38 -3.51 -23.40 -1.03
C ARG A 38 -4.75 -23.88 -1.81
N GLY A 39 -4.62 -23.95 -3.15
CA GLY A 39 -5.69 -24.41 -4.05
C GLY A 39 -6.81 -23.40 -4.32
N ARG A 40 -6.79 -22.22 -3.68
CA ARG A 40 -7.78 -21.15 -3.88
C ARG A 40 -7.18 -20.02 -4.71
N THR A 41 -8.00 -19.40 -5.56
CA THR A 41 -7.61 -18.18 -6.29
C THR A 41 -7.95 -16.96 -5.43
N ILE A 42 -6.94 -16.18 -5.04
CA ILE A 42 -7.08 -15.01 -4.17
C ILE A 42 -6.62 -13.77 -4.94
N PHE A 43 -7.50 -12.78 -5.01
CA PHE A 43 -7.26 -11.50 -5.70
C PHE A 43 -8.25 -10.45 -5.20
N PRO A 44 -7.88 -9.16 -5.15
CA PRO A 44 -8.82 -8.07 -4.93
C PRO A 44 -9.59 -7.75 -6.23
N PRO A 45 -10.77 -7.10 -6.18
CA PRO A 45 -11.53 -6.73 -7.37
C PRO A 45 -10.75 -5.91 -8.41
N ALA A 46 -9.75 -5.13 -7.95
CA ALA A 46 -8.85 -4.38 -8.81
C ALA A 46 -8.08 -5.26 -9.82
N ALA A 47 -7.78 -6.51 -9.47
CA ALA A 47 -7.04 -7.42 -10.34
C ALA A 47 -7.82 -7.84 -11.60
N ASP A 48 -9.15 -7.76 -11.59
CA ASP A 48 -9.96 -7.97 -12.79
C ASP A 48 -9.87 -6.77 -13.73
N LYS A 49 -9.97 -5.55 -13.20
CA LYS A 49 -9.83 -4.31 -13.98
C LYS A 49 -8.45 -4.22 -14.63
N LEU A 50 -7.41 -4.57 -13.87
CA LEU A 50 -6.02 -4.56 -14.31
C LEU A 50 -5.64 -5.80 -15.16
N ARG A 51 -6.55 -6.79 -15.28
CA ARG A 51 -6.32 -8.04 -16.01
C ARG A 51 -5.03 -8.75 -15.60
N ILE A 52 -4.74 -8.75 -14.28
CA ILE A 52 -3.50 -9.35 -13.75
C ILE A 52 -3.52 -10.85 -14.03
N PRO A 53 -2.48 -11.42 -14.67
CA PRO A 53 -2.38 -12.86 -14.90
C PRO A 53 -2.33 -13.67 -13.60
N LEU A 54 -2.73 -14.94 -13.65
CA LEU A 54 -2.65 -15.82 -12.49
C LEU A 54 -1.18 -16.01 -12.08
N ASN A 55 -0.94 -15.98 -10.77
CA ASN A 55 0.36 -16.06 -10.10
C ASN A 55 1.28 -14.86 -10.36
N GLU A 56 0.72 -13.68 -10.62
CA GLU A 56 1.48 -12.43 -10.66
C GLU A 56 1.11 -11.49 -9.51
N ILE A 57 2.12 -10.79 -8.99
CA ILE A 57 2.01 -9.68 -8.07
C ILE A 57 2.63 -8.47 -8.76
N TRP A 58 1.80 -7.50 -9.09
CA TRP A 58 2.21 -6.27 -9.76
C TRP A 58 2.56 -5.20 -8.72
N ILE A 59 3.64 -4.46 -8.96
CA ILE A 59 4.08 -3.32 -8.16
C ILE A 59 4.36 -2.14 -9.09
N SER A 60 3.95 -0.94 -8.68
CA SER A 60 4.30 0.27 -9.40
C SER A 60 5.81 0.50 -9.33
N LYS A 61 6.46 0.75 -10.47
CA LYS A 61 7.89 1.09 -10.54
C LYS A 61 8.27 2.28 -9.63
N LYS A 62 7.32 3.19 -9.38
CA LYS A 62 7.48 4.32 -8.44
C LYS A 62 7.85 3.85 -7.03
N TRP A 63 7.32 2.71 -6.60
CA TRP A 63 7.51 2.16 -5.26
C TRP A 63 8.54 1.04 -5.19
N LYS A 64 9.34 0.85 -6.24
CA LYS A 64 10.34 -0.23 -6.30
C LYS A 64 11.33 -0.16 -5.15
N GLU A 65 11.70 1.04 -4.67
CA GLU A 65 12.59 1.12 -3.51
C GLU A 65 11.96 0.43 -2.29
N PHE A 66 10.64 0.50 -2.09
CA PHE A 66 9.93 -0.04 -0.92
C PHE A 66 9.31 -1.44 -1.14
N ASP A 67 9.74 -2.15 -2.19
CA ASP A 67 9.12 -3.39 -2.61
C ASP A 67 9.09 -4.47 -1.51
N GLU A 68 10.12 -4.59 -0.68
CA GLU A 68 10.16 -5.54 0.44
C GLU A 68 9.00 -5.32 1.43
N HIS A 69 8.68 -4.06 1.76
CA HIS A 69 7.58 -3.70 2.66
C HIS A 69 6.23 -3.99 2.03
N ILE A 70 6.07 -3.61 0.76
CA ILE A 70 4.84 -3.79 -0.01
C ILE A 70 4.56 -5.28 -0.23
N LEU A 71 5.56 -6.04 -0.68
CA LEU A 71 5.43 -7.48 -0.89
C LEU A 71 5.11 -8.21 0.41
N TYR A 72 5.66 -7.76 1.54
CA TYR A 72 5.34 -8.35 2.83
C TYR A 72 3.87 -8.13 3.18
N HIS A 73 3.37 -6.91 2.97
CA HIS A 73 1.95 -6.60 3.12
C HIS A 73 1.09 -7.54 2.26
N GLU A 74 1.34 -7.60 0.95
CA GLU A 74 0.54 -8.40 0.02
C GLU A 74 0.55 -9.89 0.41
N LEU A 75 1.72 -10.42 0.78
CA LEU A 75 1.85 -11.82 1.20
C LEU A 75 1.03 -12.12 2.46
N ARG A 76 1.06 -11.22 3.46
CA ARG A 76 0.28 -11.38 4.69
C ARG A 76 -1.22 -11.25 4.42
N GLU A 77 -1.62 -10.34 3.54
CA GLU A 77 -3.02 -10.19 3.16
C GLU A 77 -3.53 -11.45 2.45
N ILE A 78 -2.77 -12.01 1.48
CA ILE A 78 -3.08 -13.28 0.82
C ILE A 78 -3.27 -14.40 1.84
N GLN A 79 -2.37 -14.52 2.81
CA GLN A 79 -2.43 -15.54 3.86
C GLN A 79 -3.70 -15.41 4.71
N HIS A 80 -4.02 -14.20 5.18
CA HIS A 80 -5.22 -13.96 5.98
C HIS A 80 -6.51 -14.16 5.18
N ARG A 81 -6.53 -13.79 3.89
CA ARG A 81 -7.66 -14.11 3.02
C ARG A 81 -7.83 -15.61 2.81
N ALA A 82 -6.74 -16.36 2.75
CA ALA A 82 -6.80 -17.82 2.66
C ALA A 82 -7.34 -18.47 3.94
N GLU A 83 -7.09 -17.86 5.10
CA GLU A 83 -7.62 -18.25 6.41
C GLU A 83 -9.12 -17.94 6.56
N GLY A 84 -9.71 -17.19 5.62
CA GLY A 84 -11.14 -16.89 5.59
C GLY A 84 -11.51 -15.50 6.08
N HIS A 85 -10.52 -14.63 6.36
CA HIS A 85 -10.79 -13.24 6.70
C HIS A 85 -11.41 -12.48 5.51
N SER A 86 -12.30 -11.53 5.83
CA SER A 86 -12.81 -10.58 4.84
C SER A 86 -11.68 -9.72 4.28
N VAL A 87 -11.90 -9.06 3.14
CA VAL A 87 -10.88 -8.18 2.53
C VAL A 87 -10.39 -7.12 3.52
N ASN A 88 -11.32 -6.42 4.19
CA ASN A 88 -10.99 -5.37 5.16
C ASN A 88 -10.23 -5.92 6.37
N GLU A 89 -10.65 -7.08 6.89
CA GLU A 89 -9.99 -7.67 8.05
C GLU A 89 -8.59 -8.20 7.72
N ALA A 90 -8.44 -8.87 6.57
CA ALA A 90 -7.15 -9.35 6.09
C ALA A 90 -6.17 -8.19 5.86
N HIS A 91 -6.65 -7.08 5.26
CA HIS A 91 -5.86 -5.88 5.05
C HIS A 91 -5.40 -5.27 6.39
N ARG A 92 -6.30 -5.17 7.38
CA ARG A 92 -5.99 -4.66 8.72
C ARG A 92 -4.92 -5.51 9.41
N LEU A 93 -5.04 -6.83 9.34
CA LEU A 93 -4.07 -7.77 9.91
C LEU A 93 -2.71 -7.68 9.21
N ALA A 94 -2.71 -7.61 7.87
CA ALA A 94 -1.49 -7.43 7.08
C ALA A 94 -0.75 -6.14 7.45
N SER A 95 -1.47 -5.01 7.53
CA SER A 95 -0.92 -3.73 7.99
C SER A 95 -0.31 -3.82 9.40
N LYS A 96 -0.97 -4.54 10.32
CA LYS A 96 -0.41 -4.79 11.66
C LYS A 96 0.88 -5.62 11.59
N ASN A 97 0.94 -6.65 10.76
CA ASN A 97 2.15 -7.45 10.59
C ASN A 97 3.31 -6.62 10.03
N VAL A 98 3.06 -5.75 9.04
CA VAL A 98 4.07 -4.84 8.49
C VAL A 98 4.61 -3.91 9.58
N LYS A 99 3.72 -3.27 10.35
CA LYS A 99 4.09 -2.39 11.47
C LYS A 99 4.92 -3.11 12.54
N GLU A 100 4.63 -4.38 12.81
CA GLU A 100 5.39 -5.19 13.76
C GLU A 100 6.76 -5.60 13.21
N LYS A 101 6.83 -6.06 11.96
CA LYS A 101 8.07 -6.55 11.33
C LYS A 101 9.08 -5.44 11.07
N PHE A 102 8.62 -4.27 10.62
CA PHE A 102 9.48 -3.15 10.18
C PHE A 102 9.46 -1.99 11.18
N ARG A 103 9.16 -2.27 12.45
CA ARG A 103 9.19 -1.25 13.50
C ARG A 103 10.59 -0.65 13.61
N GLY A 104 10.69 0.67 13.46
CA GLY A 104 11.95 1.41 13.52
C GLY A 104 12.82 1.30 12.26
N ASP A 105 12.31 0.72 11.17
CA ASP A 105 12.97 0.76 9.87
C ASP A 105 12.77 2.16 9.24
N PRO A 106 13.84 2.96 9.04
CA PRO A 106 13.72 4.30 8.47
C PRO A 106 13.07 4.32 7.09
N LYS A 107 13.22 3.24 6.31
CA LYS A 107 12.64 3.11 4.99
C LYS A 107 11.14 2.83 5.07
N HIS A 108 10.70 2.05 6.06
CA HIS A 108 9.29 1.87 6.34
C HIS A 108 8.65 3.18 6.84
N GLU A 109 9.34 3.91 7.70
CA GLU A 109 8.87 5.22 8.19
C GLU A 109 8.73 6.23 7.04
N ARG A 110 9.69 6.26 6.10
CA ARG A 110 9.57 7.06 4.87
C ARG A 110 8.36 6.68 4.03
N LEU A 111 8.12 5.37 3.83
CA LEU A 111 6.95 4.88 3.09
C LEU A 111 5.64 5.34 3.74
N LEU A 112 5.51 5.25 5.06
CA LEU A 112 4.30 5.69 5.77
C LEU A 112 4.04 7.19 5.66
N ARG A 113 5.08 7.98 5.36
CA ARG A 113 5.06 9.43 5.16
C ARG A 113 4.90 9.83 3.69
N GLU A 114 4.41 8.94 2.83
CA GLU A 114 4.02 9.31 1.47
C GLU A 114 2.51 9.51 1.43
N ILE A 115 2.06 10.74 1.12
CA ILE A 115 0.64 11.08 1.13
C ILE A 115 -0.19 10.18 0.21
N ASN A 116 0.38 9.70 -0.90
CA ASN A 116 -0.31 8.85 -1.86
C ASN A 116 -0.64 7.46 -1.31
N ILE A 117 -0.02 7.05 -0.21
CA ILE A 117 -0.13 5.68 0.31
C ILE A 117 -0.34 5.63 1.82
N ALA A 118 -0.20 6.77 2.50
CA ALA A 118 -0.42 6.90 3.94
C ALA A 118 -1.78 6.32 4.33
N SER A 119 -1.77 5.51 5.39
CA SER A 119 -3.00 4.91 5.93
C SER A 119 -3.84 5.95 6.65
N LYS A 120 -5.12 5.62 6.87
CA LYS A 120 -6.05 6.45 7.64
C LYS A 120 -5.46 6.77 9.02
N GLU A 121 -4.98 5.74 9.72
CA GLU A 121 -4.44 5.87 11.06
C GLU A 121 -3.25 6.84 11.09
N THR A 122 -2.32 6.72 10.14
CA THR A 122 -1.15 7.60 10.07
C THR A 122 -1.57 9.06 9.82
N LEU A 123 -2.52 9.29 8.90
CA LEU A 123 -3.03 10.65 8.61
C LEU A 123 -3.80 11.24 9.79
N MET A 124 -4.60 10.43 10.49
CA MET A 124 -5.28 10.85 11.72
C MET A 124 -4.28 11.23 12.80
N GLU A 125 -3.28 10.37 13.06
CA GLU A 125 -2.30 10.55 14.13
C GLU A 125 -1.36 11.75 13.89
N LEU A 126 -0.87 11.91 12.66
CA LEU A 126 0.15 12.93 12.34
C LEU A 126 -0.46 14.24 11.83
N ALA A 127 -1.51 14.18 11.02
CA ALA A 127 -2.11 15.36 10.42
C ALA A 127 -3.41 15.82 11.10
N GLY A 128 -4.08 14.96 11.88
CA GLY A 128 -5.40 15.26 12.44
C GLY A 128 -6.50 15.21 11.39
N VAL A 129 -6.30 14.46 10.30
CA VAL A 129 -7.30 14.21 9.26
C VAL A 129 -8.40 13.33 9.85
N ASP A 130 -9.67 13.68 9.69
CA ASP A 130 -10.78 12.82 10.10
C ASP A 130 -11.16 11.77 9.03
N GLU A 131 -12.21 11.00 9.27
CA GLU A 131 -12.61 9.93 8.36
C GLU A 131 -13.11 10.45 7.01
N ASP A 132 -13.88 11.53 7.01
CA ASP A 132 -14.47 12.10 5.79
C ASP A 132 -13.37 12.70 4.92
N LEU A 133 -12.51 13.53 5.51
CA LEU A 133 -11.35 14.11 4.82
C LEU A 133 -10.36 13.03 4.37
N PHE A 134 -10.21 11.93 5.11
CA PHE A 134 -9.40 10.80 4.64
C PHE A 134 -9.98 10.18 3.37
N GLN A 135 -11.31 10.01 3.27
CA GLN A 135 -11.91 9.49 2.03
C GLN A 135 -11.70 10.46 0.88
N GLU A 136 -11.90 11.78 1.09
CA GLU A 136 -11.62 12.78 0.06
C GLU A 136 -10.16 12.73 -0.40
N ILE A 137 -9.21 12.66 0.54
CA ILE A 137 -7.79 12.49 0.24
C ILE A 137 -7.57 11.24 -0.59
N LYS A 138 -8.14 10.11 -0.17
CA LYS A 138 -7.97 8.82 -0.83
C LYS A 138 -8.55 8.79 -2.24
N GLU A 139 -9.71 9.39 -2.45
CA GLU A 139 -10.40 9.42 -3.75
C GLU A 139 -9.69 10.32 -4.76
N ASN A 140 -9.00 11.37 -4.30
CA ASN A 140 -8.26 12.30 -5.14
C ASN A 140 -6.77 11.93 -5.32
N ARG A 141 -6.32 10.80 -4.76
CA ARG A 141 -5.00 10.22 -5.06
C ARG A 141 -4.95 9.70 -6.51
N PRO A 142 -3.79 9.78 -7.19
CA PRO A 142 -2.52 10.29 -6.68
C PRO A 142 -2.35 11.81 -6.83
N TYR A 143 -1.55 12.38 -5.94
CA TYR A 143 -1.03 13.74 -5.99
C TYR A 143 0.40 13.75 -6.53
N HIS A 144 0.67 14.62 -7.50
CA HIS A 144 2.01 14.85 -8.04
C HIS A 144 2.68 16.08 -7.45
N LYS A 145 1.90 17.02 -6.92
CA LYS A 145 2.36 18.21 -6.18
C LYS A 145 1.53 18.38 -4.92
N ILE A 146 2.13 18.98 -3.88
CA ILE A 146 1.41 19.19 -2.61
C ILE A 146 0.19 20.09 -2.80
N ASP A 147 0.31 21.09 -3.67
CA ASP A 147 -0.75 22.06 -3.94
C ASP A 147 -1.99 21.41 -4.57
N GLU A 148 -1.85 20.23 -5.20
CA GLU A 148 -3.00 19.48 -5.73
C GLU A 148 -3.97 19.05 -4.62
N LEU A 149 -3.54 18.96 -3.35
CA LEU A 149 -4.44 18.71 -2.23
C LEU A 149 -5.47 19.84 -2.07
N VAL A 150 -5.02 21.10 -2.04
CA VAL A 150 -5.93 22.25 -1.87
C VAL A 150 -6.74 22.52 -3.13
N GLU A 151 -6.19 22.18 -4.31
CA GLU A 151 -6.90 22.31 -5.59
C GLU A 151 -8.04 21.29 -5.70
N ARG A 152 -7.84 20.05 -5.24
CA ARG A 152 -8.81 18.96 -5.37
C ARG A 152 -9.75 18.81 -4.17
N ILE A 153 -9.34 19.30 -3.00
CA ILE A 153 -10.09 19.16 -1.75
C ILE A 153 -10.30 20.54 -1.14
N PRO A 154 -11.30 21.31 -1.62
CA PRO A 154 -11.58 22.65 -1.11
C PRO A 154 -11.97 22.68 0.38
N SER A 155 -12.41 21.54 0.93
CA SER A 155 -12.77 21.36 2.35
C SER A 155 -11.55 21.31 3.28
N ILE A 156 -10.33 21.16 2.74
CA ILE A 156 -9.13 21.01 3.58
C ILE A 156 -8.80 22.31 4.31
N GLU A 157 -8.81 22.25 5.64
CA GLU A 157 -8.37 23.39 6.45
C GLU A 157 -6.87 23.63 6.26
N ARG A 158 -6.48 24.92 6.21
CA ARG A 158 -5.07 25.32 6.08
C ARG A 158 -4.17 24.66 7.12
N ARG A 159 -4.64 24.52 8.37
CA ARG A 159 -3.87 23.87 9.44
C ARG A 159 -3.59 22.39 9.13
N ILE A 160 -4.57 21.67 8.58
CA ILE A 160 -4.42 20.26 8.20
C ILE A 160 -3.49 20.15 7.00
N PHE A 161 -3.65 21.02 5.99
CA PHE A 161 -2.75 21.09 4.83
C PHE A 161 -1.29 21.25 5.23
N GLU A 162 -0.97 22.20 6.13
CA GLU A 162 0.42 22.42 6.58
C GLU A 162 0.98 21.20 7.31
N ARG A 163 0.17 20.50 8.13
CA ARG A 163 0.59 19.24 8.78
C ARG A 163 0.80 18.11 7.78
N ILE A 164 -0.06 18.01 6.77
CA ILE A 164 0.14 17.03 5.69
C ILE A 164 1.44 17.31 4.95
N LYS A 165 1.71 18.59 4.63
CA LYS A 165 2.95 19.00 3.99
C LYS A 165 4.18 18.70 4.85
N GLU A 166 4.12 18.98 6.15
CA GLU A 166 5.21 18.72 7.09
C GLU A 166 5.51 17.22 7.23
N HIS A 167 4.48 16.38 7.35
CA HIS A 167 4.66 14.97 7.68
C HIS A 167 4.67 14.02 6.48
N PHE A 168 4.02 14.40 5.36
CA PHE A 168 3.75 13.49 4.25
C PHE A 168 4.29 13.94 2.88
N TRP A 169 4.96 15.09 2.83
CA TRP A 169 5.54 15.65 1.60
C TRP A 169 7.07 15.68 1.65
N CYS A 170 7.67 14.59 2.14
CA CYS A 170 9.13 14.45 2.30
C CYS A 170 9.69 13.16 1.67
N ILE A 171 9.23 12.80 0.48
CA ILE A 171 10.00 11.95 -0.44
C ILE A 171 10.52 12.83 -1.57
N SER A 172 11.57 13.58 -1.28
CA SER A 172 12.48 14.18 -2.28
C SER A 172 13.77 13.39 -2.30
#